data_AF-A0A5E6N188-F1
#
_entry.id   AF-A0A5E6N188-F1
#
_cell.length_a   1.000
_cell.length_b   1.000
_cell.length_c   1.000
_cell.angle_alpha   90.00
_cell.angle_beta   90.00
_cell.angle_gamma   90.00
#
_symmetry.space_group_name_H-M   'P 1'
#
loop_
_entity.id
_entity.type
_entity.pdbx_description
1 polymer ?
#
loop_
_entity_poly.entity_id
_entity_poly.type
_entity_poly.pdbx_seq_one_letter_code
_entity_poly.pdbx_strand_id
1 'polypeptide(L)'
;MTKNGNKSITWTSFNKPKQFTKGTDSTTFTYGPDRSRYQKVQTRSSDNTTITTQYFGKVYEKIKQNTSTEHKYFIYLDKQLIAIHIKTDTTSTADTADTTNTPATPIPDKTRYLHYDNLGSIDTITDGQGNIVERMSYAAFGERRKGDWRVSDPLLPIIPP
;
A
#
# COMPACT_ATOMS: atom_id res chain seq x y z
N MET A 1 -11.19 -22.88 6.07
CA MET A 1 -11.84 -22.15 4.95
C MET A 1 -10.89 -22.15 3.76
N THR A 2 -11.31 -22.65 2.58
CA THR A 2 -10.47 -22.72 1.36
C THR A 2 -11.01 -21.88 0.21
N LYS A 3 -12.19 -21.28 0.37
CA LYS A 3 -12.83 -20.38 -0.60
C LYS A 3 -13.59 -19.26 0.12
N ASN A 4 -13.70 -18.12 -0.54
CA ASN A 4 -14.60 -17.01 -0.20
C ASN A 4 -15.23 -16.49 -1.49
N GLY A 5 -16.47 -16.92 -1.78
CA GLY A 5 -17.10 -16.72 -3.08
C GLY A 5 -16.22 -17.27 -4.21
N ASN A 6 -15.92 -16.43 -5.20
CA ASN A 6 -15.09 -16.79 -6.36
C ASN A 6 -13.58 -16.68 -6.09
N LYS A 7 -13.17 -16.48 -4.83
CA LYS A 7 -11.77 -16.42 -4.42
C LYS A 7 -11.35 -17.76 -3.81
N SER A 8 -10.34 -18.41 -4.36
CA SER A 8 -9.70 -19.56 -3.70
C SER A 8 -8.59 -19.09 -2.76
N ILE A 9 -8.34 -19.89 -1.72
CA ILE A 9 -7.33 -19.61 -0.69
C ILE A 9 -6.47 -20.85 -0.50
N THR A 10 -5.16 -20.71 -0.64
CA THR A 10 -4.18 -21.72 -0.24
C THR A 10 -3.50 -21.31 1.05
N TRP A 11 -2.99 -22.30 1.79
CA TRP A 11 -2.45 -22.10 3.14
C TRP A 11 -1.02 -22.65 3.23
N THR A 12 -0.23 -22.07 4.12
CA THR A 12 1.07 -22.63 4.51
C THR A 12 0.89 -23.81 5.47
N SER A 13 1.93 -24.63 5.65
CA SER A 13 1.94 -25.74 6.63
C SER A 13 1.80 -25.29 8.09
N PHE A 14 1.97 -23.99 8.35
CA PHE A 14 1.82 -23.35 9.67
C PHE A 14 0.57 -22.46 9.74
N ASN A 15 -0.45 -22.77 8.94
CA ASN A 15 -1.79 -22.18 8.99
C ASN A 15 -1.85 -20.66 8.75
N LYS A 16 -0.99 -20.13 7.87
CA LYS A 16 -1.13 -18.75 7.36
C LYS A 16 -1.58 -18.72 5.90
N PRO A 17 -2.34 -17.69 5.46
CA PRO A 17 -2.73 -17.58 4.06
C PRO A 17 -1.49 -17.51 3.16
N LYS A 18 -1.40 -18.38 2.17
CA LYS A 18 -0.29 -18.41 1.20
C LYS A 18 -0.65 -17.63 -0.05
N GLN A 19 -1.83 -17.87 -0.61
CA GLN A 19 -2.28 -17.22 -1.83
C GLN A 19 -3.80 -17.08 -1.87
N PHE A 20 -4.27 -15.94 -2.37
CA PHE A 20 -5.64 -15.73 -2.80
C PHE A 20 -5.66 -15.62 -4.32
N THR A 21 -6.58 -16.31 -4.99
CA THR A 21 -6.73 -16.24 -6.46
C THR A 21 -8.17 -15.91 -6.82
N LYS A 22 -8.37 -14.96 -7.74
CA LYS A 22 -9.67 -14.57 -8.29
C LYS A 22 -9.56 -14.48 -9.81
N GLY A 23 -10.04 -15.49 -10.53
CA GLY A 23 -9.79 -15.58 -11.97
C GLY A 23 -8.29 -15.69 -12.23
N THR A 24 -7.74 -14.77 -13.02
CA THR A 24 -6.30 -14.69 -13.32
C THR A 24 -5.52 -13.80 -12.35
N ASP A 25 -6.20 -13.00 -11.52
CA ASP A 25 -5.56 -12.13 -10.54
C ASP A 25 -5.18 -12.93 -9.28
N SER A 26 -4.07 -12.55 -8.64
CA SER A 26 -3.62 -13.23 -7.43
C SER A 26 -3.01 -12.29 -6.39
N THR A 27 -3.02 -12.72 -5.12
CA THR A 27 -2.27 -12.10 -4.03
C THR A 27 -1.56 -13.20 -3.26
N THR A 28 -0.23 -13.15 -3.26
CA THR A 28 0.65 -14.14 -2.63
C THR A 28 1.36 -13.51 -1.44
N PHE A 29 1.50 -14.27 -0.35
CA PHE A 29 2.19 -13.86 0.86
C PHE A 29 3.40 -14.74 1.12
N THR A 30 4.50 -14.11 1.58
CA THR A 30 5.71 -14.80 1.99
C THR A 30 6.07 -14.39 3.42
N TYR A 31 6.55 -15.38 4.18
CA TYR A 31 6.75 -15.27 5.62
C TYR A 31 8.19 -15.61 6.00
N GLY A 32 8.71 -14.92 7.02
CA GLY A 32 10.03 -15.20 7.58
C GLY A 32 10.03 -16.43 8.50
N PRO A 33 11.20 -16.83 9.04
CA PRO A 33 11.31 -17.92 10.00
C PRO A 33 10.47 -17.73 11.27
N ASP A 34 10.30 -16.47 11.70
CA ASP A 34 9.42 -16.03 12.79
C ASP A 34 7.92 -16.07 12.42
N ARG A 35 7.59 -16.48 11.19
CA ARG A 35 6.27 -16.51 10.59
C ARG A 35 5.64 -15.12 10.44
N SER A 36 6.40 -14.03 10.57
CA SER A 36 5.92 -12.69 10.23
C SER A 36 5.87 -12.54 8.71
N ARG A 37 4.90 -11.77 8.19
CA ARG A 37 4.80 -11.50 6.75
C ARG A 37 5.86 -10.46 6.39
N TYR A 38 6.77 -10.79 5.48
CA TYR A 38 7.75 -9.83 4.97
C TYR A 38 7.52 -9.45 3.51
N GLN A 39 6.71 -10.20 2.76
CA GLN A 39 6.39 -9.88 1.37
C GLN A 39 4.93 -10.16 1.02
N LYS A 40 4.35 -9.27 0.22
CA LYS A 40 3.08 -9.45 -0.48
C LYS A 40 3.30 -9.16 -1.96
N VAL A 41 2.92 -10.08 -2.83
CA VAL A 41 2.94 -9.90 -4.29
C VAL A 41 1.52 -9.94 -4.81
N GLN A 42 1.10 -8.92 -5.53
CA GLN A 42 -0.20 -8.85 -6.18
C GLN A 42 0.01 -8.83 -7.69
N THR A 43 -0.70 -9.71 -8.40
CA THR A 43 -0.71 -9.73 -9.87
C THR A 43 -2.10 -9.39 -10.36
N ARG A 44 -2.19 -8.44 -11.29
CA ARG A 44 -3.41 -8.09 -12.00
C ARG A 44 -3.18 -8.33 -13.48
N SER A 45 -3.90 -9.29 -14.05
CA SER A 45 -3.63 -9.74 -15.42
C SER A 45 -4.14 -8.76 -16.47
N SER A 46 -5.21 -8.03 -16.18
CA SER A 46 -5.87 -7.13 -17.16
C SER A 46 -4.96 -6.03 -17.71
N ASP A 47 -3.97 -5.61 -16.93
CA ASP A 47 -2.99 -4.58 -17.27
C ASP A 47 -1.54 -5.07 -17.09
N ASN A 48 -1.34 -6.38 -16.96
CA ASN A 48 -0.04 -7.01 -16.70
C ASN A 48 0.72 -6.38 -15.52
N THR A 49 0.00 -5.91 -14.49
CA THR A 49 0.58 -5.21 -13.35
C THR A 49 1.02 -6.20 -12.28
N THR A 50 2.26 -6.05 -11.81
CA THR A 50 2.76 -6.74 -10.61
C THR A 50 3.17 -5.72 -9.56
N ILE A 51 2.58 -5.83 -8.36
CA ILE A 51 2.90 -4.99 -7.20
C ILE A 51 3.58 -5.87 -6.16
N THR A 52 4.84 -5.56 -5.82
CA THR A 52 5.57 -6.22 -4.75
C THR A 52 5.73 -5.26 -3.58
N THR A 53 5.11 -5.59 -2.45
CA THR A 53 5.30 -4.90 -1.16
C THR A 53 6.23 -5.72 -0.29
N GLN A 54 7.33 -5.11 0.15
CA GLN A 54 8.25 -5.66 1.14
C GLN A 54 8.11 -4.89 2.45
N TYR A 55 7.96 -5.63 3.55
CA TYR A 55 7.76 -5.10 4.89
C TYR A 55 9.05 -5.23 5.70
N PHE A 56 9.54 -4.11 6.23
CA PHE A 56 10.74 -4.05 7.05
C PHE A 56 10.37 -3.59 8.46
N GLY A 57 9.83 -4.54 9.23
CA GLY A 57 9.27 -4.26 10.55
C GLY A 57 8.10 -3.29 10.46
N LYS A 58 8.01 -2.37 11.44
CA LYS A 58 6.96 -1.35 11.50
C LYS A 58 7.34 -0.01 10.89
N VAL A 59 8.60 0.15 10.47
CA VAL A 59 9.22 1.45 10.17
C VAL A 59 9.31 1.75 8.69
N TYR A 60 9.29 0.73 7.84
CA TYR A 60 9.53 0.91 6.41
C TYR A 60 8.81 -0.12 5.54
N GLU A 61 8.25 0.35 4.43
CA GLU A 61 7.75 -0.48 3.34
C GLU A 61 8.34 -0.02 2.00
N LYS A 62 8.69 -1.01 1.16
CA LYS A 62 9.04 -0.80 -0.24
C LYS A 62 7.95 -1.37 -1.13
N ILE A 63 7.36 -0.54 -1.99
CA ILE A 63 6.34 -0.95 -2.94
C ILE A 63 6.88 -0.75 -4.36
N LYS A 64 7.21 -1.83 -5.04
CA LYS A 64 7.57 -1.79 -6.46
C LYS A 64 6.36 -2.12 -7.31
N GLN A 65 6.03 -1.24 -8.25
CA GLN A 65 5.02 -1.44 -9.28
C GLN A 65 5.60 -1.03 -10.62
N ASN A 66 5.78 -2.00 -11.52
CA ASN A 66 6.37 -1.77 -12.85
C ASN A 66 7.73 -1.05 -12.74
N THR A 67 7.84 0.17 -13.28
CA THR A 67 9.03 1.05 -13.24
C THR A 67 9.06 2.01 -12.04
N SER A 68 8.01 2.04 -11.23
CA SER A 68 7.90 2.90 -10.04
C SER A 68 8.22 2.12 -8.77
N THR A 69 8.95 2.76 -7.86
CA THR A 69 9.22 2.25 -6.51
C THR A 69 8.83 3.32 -5.50
N GLU A 70 7.83 3.01 -4.68
CA GLU A 70 7.45 3.83 -3.55
C GLU A 70 8.12 3.35 -2.27
N HIS A 71 8.65 4.29 -1.50
CA HIS A 71 9.30 4.10 -0.22
C HIS A 71 8.43 4.77 0.84
N LYS A 72 7.81 3.97 1.73
CA LYS A 72 7.04 4.49 2.86
C LYS A 72 7.85 4.37 4.14
N TYR A 73 8.10 5.51 4.78
CA TYR A 73 8.74 5.60 6.09
C TYR A 73 7.68 5.95 7.12
N PHE A 74 7.51 5.08 8.11
CA PHE A 74 6.51 5.21 9.15
C PHE A 74 7.12 5.92 10.37
N ILE A 75 6.51 7.05 10.75
CA ILE A 75 7.01 7.94 11.80
C ILE A 75 6.12 7.79 13.04
N TYR A 76 6.73 7.35 14.14
CA TYR A 76 6.03 7.09 15.39
C TYR A 76 6.39 8.12 16.46
N LEU A 77 5.39 8.51 17.25
CA LEU A 77 5.55 9.26 18.49
C LEU A 77 4.82 8.50 19.60
N ASP A 78 5.50 8.21 20.70
CA ASP A 78 4.98 7.41 21.82
C ASP A 78 4.23 6.14 21.39
N LYS A 79 4.84 5.37 20.47
CA LYS A 79 4.30 4.12 19.89
C LYS A 79 3.05 4.29 19.00
N GLN A 80 2.54 5.50 18.82
CA GLN A 80 1.48 5.81 17.88
C GLN A 80 2.07 6.26 16.54
N LEU A 81 1.56 5.73 15.43
CA LEU A 81 1.95 6.17 14.08
C LEU A 81 1.34 7.55 13.84
N ILE A 82 2.15 8.57 13.63
CA ILE A 82 1.66 9.95 13.47
C ILE A 82 1.78 10.46 12.03
N ALA A 83 2.72 9.90 11.27
CA ALA A 83 2.93 10.29 9.90
C ALA A 83 3.56 9.19 9.06
N ILE A 84 3.35 9.29 7.75
CA ILE A 84 4.00 8.47 6.74
C ILE A 84 4.68 9.40 5.75
N HIS A 85 5.99 9.29 5.63
CA HIS A 85 6.75 9.98 4.60
C HIS A 85 6.94 9.05 3.41
N ILE A 86 6.67 9.54 2.21
CA ILE A 86 6.56 8.77 0.99
C ILE A 86 7.49 9.38 -0.06
N LYS A 87 8.43 8.58 -0.54
CA LYS A 87 9.27 8.91 -1.70
C LYS A 87 8.91 8.01 -2.87
N THR A 88 8.97 8.55 -4.08
CA THR A 88 8.69 7.79 -5.30
C THR A 88 9.86 7.91 -6.26
N ASP A 89 10.51 6.79 -6.52
CA ASP A 89 11.54 6.67 -7.53
C ASP A 89 10.93 6.07 -8.79
N THR A 90 11.13 6.71 -9.94
CA THR A 90 10.82 6.13 -11.25
C THR A 90 12.11 5.80 -11.95
N THR A 91 12.28 4.53 -12.34
CA THR A 91 13.35 4.20 -13.27
C THR A 91 12.92 4.70 -14.65
N SER A 92 13.57 5.75 -15.15
CA SER A 92 13.52 6.04 -16.58
C SER A 92 14.10 4.83 -17.29
N THR A 93 13.28 4.09 -18.04
CA THR A 93 13.82 3.24 -19.10
C THR A 93 14.34 4.21 -20.15
N ALA A 94 15.61 4.56 -20.05
CA ALA A 94 16.35 5.00 -21.22
C ALA A 94 16.41 3.79 -22.16
N ASP A 95 15.30 3.53 -22.85
CA ASP A 95 15.36 2.75 -24.07
C ASP A 95 16.04 3.63 -25.11
N THR A 96 16.95 2.98 -25.80
CA THR A 96 17.99 3.47 -26.68
C THR A 96 17.59 4.64 -27.60
N ALA A 97 18.48 5.65 -27.68
CA ALA A 97 18.53 6.71 -28.70
C ALA A 97 17.70 8.01 -28.52
N ASP A 98 17.56 8.53 -27.30
CA ASP A 98 17.33 9.98 -27.11
C ASP A 98 18.59 10.62 -26.50
N THR A 99 19.31 11.41 -27.31
CA THR A 99 20.50 12.16 -26.91
C THR A 99 20.17 13.45 -26.16
N THR A 100 18.89 13.73 -25.92
CA THR A 100 18.48 14.76 -24.98
C THR A 100 18.46 14.14 -23.58
N ASN A 101 19.59 14.27 -22.86
CA ASN A 101 19.70 14.02 -21.42
C ASN A 101 18.78 14.99 -20.64
N THR A 102 17.47 14.93 -20.86
CA THR A 102 16.49 15.64 -20.06
C THR A 102 16.37 14.86 -18.77
N PRO A 103 16.85 15.38 -17.62
CA PRO A 103 16.71 14.68 -16.36
C PRO A 103 15.23 14.45 -16.11
N ALA A 104 14.84 13.24 -15.74
CA ALA A 104 13.47 12.97 -15.31
C ALA A 104 13.12 13.95 -14.18
N THR A 105 12.04 14.73 -14.33
CA THR A 105 11.58 15.66 -13.29
C THR A 105 11.37 14.86 -12.00
N PRO A 106 12.10 15.17 -10.91
CA PRO A 106 11.93 14.45 -9.65
C PRO A 106 10.48 14.55 -9.17
N ILE A 107 9.92 13.42 -8.77
CA ILE A 107 8.59 13.40 -8.14
C ILE A 107 8.76 13.95 -6.72
N PRO A 108 8.05 15.03 -6.32
CA PRO A 108 8.18 15.56 -4.98
C PRO A 108 7.77 14.55 -3.90
N ASP A 109 8.57 14.48 -2.84
CA ASP A 109 8.27 13.69 -1.66
C ASP A 109 6.94 14.15 -1.01
N LYS A 110 6.22 13.21 -0.41
CA LYS A 110 4.93 13.45 0.24
C LYS A 110 5.01 13.07 1.72
N THR A 111 4.40 13.87 2.58
CA THR A 111 4.13 13.45 3.97
C THR A 111 2.62 13.40 4.19
N ARG A 112 2.16 12.37 4.90
CA ARG A 112 0.77 12.16 5.29
C ARG A 112 0.71 12.13 6.81
N TYR A 113 -0.02 13.05 7.42
CA TYR A 113 -0.24 13.08 8.87
C TYR A 113 -1.55 12.37 9.19
N LEU A 114 -1.52 11.51 10.20
CA LEU A 114 -2.64 10.68 10.59
C LEU A 114 -3.32 11.28 11.83
N HIS A 115 -4.62 11.51 11.73
CA HIS A 115 -5.47 11.99 12.80
C HIS A 115 -6.41 10.88 13.23
N TYR A 116 -6.50 10.65 14.55
CA TYR A 116 -7.19 9.51 15.12
C TYR A 116 -8.50 9.90 15.79
N ASP A 117 -9.48 9.02 15.74
CA ASP A 117 -10.67 9.11 16.57
C ASP A 117 -10.39 8.65 18.01
N ASN A 118 -11.38 8.82 18.89
CA ASN A 118 -11.30 8.41 20.30
C ASN A 118 -11.13 6.90 20.52
N LEU A 119 -11.35 6.07 19.50
CA LEU A 119 -11.17 4.62 19.55
C LEU A 119 -9.80 4.19 18.98
N GLY A 120 -8.98 5.14 18.54
CA GLY A 120 -7.66 4.87 17.97
C GLY A 120 -7.69 4.41 16.51
N SER A 121 -8.80 4.60 15.80
CA SER A 121 -8.87 4.42 14.36
C SER A 121 -8.42 5.70 13.64
N ILE A 122 -7.87 5.59 12.43
CA ILE A 122 -7.53 6.77 11.63
C ILE A 122 -8.85 7.37 11.10
N ASP A 123 -9.12 8.62 11.46
CA ASP A 123 -10.29 9.39 11.01
C ASP A 123 -9.95 10.27 9.80
N THR A 124 -8.84 11.01 9.88
CA THR A 124 -8.48 12.01 8.85
C THR A 124 -6.99 11.90 8.51
N ILE A 125 -6.65 12.12 7.24
CA ILE A 125 -5.27 12.21 6.76
C ILE A 125 -5.07 13.58 6.11
N THR A 126 -4.03 14.31 6.52
CA THR A 126 -3.67 15.60 5.92
C THR A 126 -2.30 15.57 5.24
N ASP A 127 -2.07 16.47 4.29
CA ASP A 127 -0.76 16.72 3.69
C ASP A 127 0.10 17.68 4.54
N GLY A 128 1.30 18.02 4.03
CA GLY A 128 2.23 18.96 4.67
C GLY A 128 1.75 20.41 4.77
N GLN A 129 0.68 20.76 4.05
CA GLN A 129 0.07 22.09 4.05
C GLN A 129 -1.20 22.13 4.90
N GLY A 130 -1.57 21.01 5.53
CA GLY A 130 -2.80 20.89 6.33
C GLY A 130 -4.05 20.64 5.50
N ASN A 131 -3.94 20.42 4.19
CA ASN A 131 -5.10 20.06 3.38
C ASN A 131 -5.52 18.62 3.69
N ILE A 132 -6.82 18.39 3.73
CA ILE A 132 -7.38 17.04 3.91
C ILE A 132 -7.14 16.25 2.63
N VAL A 133 -6.39 15.15 2.75
CA VAL A 133 -6.16 14.18 1.68
C VAL A 133 -7.24 13.10 1.72
N GLU A 134 -7.60 12.65 2.91
CA GLU A 134 -8.58 11.57 3.07
C GLU A 134 -9.34 11.72 4.39
N ARG A 135 -10.63 11.37 4.39
CA ARG A 135 -11.43 11.17 5.60
C ARG A 135 -12.04 9.78 5.57
N MET A 136 -11.88 9.04 6.65
CA MET A 136 -12.35 7.67 6.82
C MET A 136 -13.41 7.62 7.91
N SER A 137 -14.43 6.80 7.68
CA SER A 137 -15.38 6.43 8.73
C SER A 137 -15.71 4.96 8.60
N TYR A 138 -16.05 4.31 9.71
CA TYR A 138 -16.21 2.86 9.76
C TYR A 138 -17.59 2.49 10.34
N ALA A 139 -18.16 1.38 9.87
CA ALA A 139 -19.27 0.72 10.54
C ALA A 139 -18.77 -0.01 11.80
N ALA A 140 -19.70 -0.45 12.66
CA ALA A 140 -19.36 -1.06 13.96
C ALA A 140 -18.43 -2.29 13.86
N PHE A 141 -18.40 -2.98 12.72
CA PHE A 141 -17.52 -4.13 12.48
C PHE A 141 -16.32 -3.82 11.57
N GLY A 142 -15.92 -2.56 11.47
CA GLY A 142 -14.72 -2.14 10.73
C GLY A 142 -14.90 -2.05 9.22
N GLU A 143 -16.12 -2.26 8.69
CA GLU A 143 -16.40 -1.99 7.28
C GLU A 143 -16.23 -0.49 7.03
N ARG A 144 -15.31 -0.12 6.12
CA ARG A 144 -15.10 1.27 5.73
C ARG A 144 -16.38 1.79 5.06
N ARG A 145 -16.98 2.84 5.61
CA ARG A 145 -18.06 3.58 4.95
C ARG A 145 -17.45 4.31 3.75
N LYS A 146 -18.22 4.41 2.67
CA LYS A 146 -17.79 5.17 1.49
C LYS A 146 -17.45 6.61 1.93
N GLY A 147 -16.20 7.03 1.71
CA GLY A 147 -15.81 8.44 1.77
C GLY A 147 -16.51 9.20 0.64
N ASP A 148 -16.66 10.52 0.79
CA ASP A 148 -17.48 11.44 -0.01
C ASP A 148 -18.12 10.87 -1.30
N TRP A 149 -19.45 10.86 -1.33
CA TRP A 149 -20.32 10.31 -2.39
C TRP A 149 -20.11 10.89 -3.80
N ARG A 150 -19.22 11.88 -3.97
CA ARG A 150 -19.00 12.60 -5.23
C ARG A 150 -17.65 12.38 -5.91
N VAL A 151 -16.67 11.73 -5.26
CA VAL A 151 -15.32 11.66 -5.83
C VAL A 151 -14.75 10.25 -5.74
N SER A 152 -14.46 9.65 -6.90
CA SER A 152 -13.64 8.44 -6.98
C SER A 152 -12.18 8.84 -6.70
N ASP A 153 -11.67 8.46 -5.54
CA ASP A 153 -10.25 8.62 -5.22
C ASP A 153 -9.41 7.75 -6.17
N PRO A 154 -8.49 8.33 -6.98
CA PRO A 154 -7.61 7.58 -7.88
C PRO A 154 -6.45 6.87 -7.16
N LEU A 155 -6.26 7.08 -5.86
CA LEU A 155 -5.15 6.50 -5.11
C LEU A 155 -5.53 5.20 -4.40
N LEU A 156 -4.58 4.26 -4.37
CA LEU A 156 -4.73 3.05 -3.56
C LEU A 156 -4.84 3.46 -2.08
N PRO A 157 -5.79 2.89 -1.32
CA PRO A 157 -5.98 3.26 0.08
C PRO A 157 -4.70 2.98 0.87
N ILE A 158 -4.30 3.94 1.70
CA ILE A 158 -3.20 3.75 2.65
C ILE A 158 -3.73 2.85 3.77
N ILE A 159 -3.38 1.57 3.72
CA ILE A 159 -3.66 0.63 4.81
C ILE A 159 -2.44 0.66 5.75
N PRO A 160 -2.57 1.17 6.98
CA PRO A 160 -1.49 1.10 7.96
C PRO A 160 -1.17 -0.37 8.31
N PRO A 161 0.06 -0.67 8.74
CA PRO A 161 0.53 -2.02 9.08
C PRO A 161 -0.18 -2.64 10.30
#